data_AF-A0A7X2MAH4-F1
#
_entry.id   AF-A0A7X2MAH4-F1
#
_cell.length_a   1.000
_cell.length_b   1.000
_cell.length_c   1.000
_cell.angle_alpha   90.00
_cell.angle_beta   90.00
_cell.angle_gamma   90.00
#
_symmetry.space_group_name_H-M   'P 1'
#
loop_
_entity.id
_entity.type
_entity.pdbx_description
1 polymer ?
#
loop_
_entity_poly.entity_id
_entity_poly.type
_entity_poly.pdbx_seq_one_letter_code
_entity_poly.pdbx_strand_id
1 'polypeptide(L)'
;MNIDNNLRHLLENETKIHLAEIRFLYQKLDRQLGLNGARVPITFGFDTDRLGAYTPGFGQDEEEFHFSLLFIGYCVAKPLSKDDRIDLYKHEYAHYMQYNMDIPDKYNWQPGIHGSAWKYCCSLIGAAPTPYYKAGEGLIKHDYDKVLKKKITDKSIPIRDTYSREQEYRKKKNSTVKFNINDDVNHPKFGKGTIEHIEQLEGSVRLHVRFGEDLKKIDQKWLLQANLKKAGASRHI
;
A
#
# COMPACT_ATOMS: atom_id res chain seq x y z
N MET A 1 4.52 -15.83 1.67
CA MET A 1 3.49 -15.79 2.73
C MET A 1 2.68 -17.07 2.60
N ASN A 2 2.53 -17.86 3.66
CA ASN A 2 1.67 -19.06 3.63
C ASN A 2 0.25 -18.61 4.00
N ILE A 3 -0.66 -18.56 3.04
CA ILE A 3 -2.05 -18.15 3.26
C ILE A 3 -2.75 -19.33 3.92
N ASP A 4 -3.40 -19.09 5.06
CA ASP A 4 -4.24 -20.09 5.70
C ASP A 4 -5.34 -20.57 4.73
N ASN A 5 -5.55 -21.88 4.65
CA ASN A 5 -6.49 -22.47 3.68
C ASN A 5 -7.93 -21.98 3.91
N ASN A 6 -8.29 -21.68 5.15
CA ASN A 6 -9.61 -21.11 5.47
C ASN A 6 -9.73 -19.68 4.95
N LEU A 7 -8.71 -18.84 5.20
CA LEU A 7 -8.65 -17.48 4.64
C LEU A 7 -8.69 -17.49 3.11
N ARG A 8 -7.97 -18.41 2.46
CA ARG A 8 -8.00 -18.55 1.00
C ARG A 8 -9.41 -18.80 0.48
N HIS A 9 -10.14 -19.75 1.07
CA HIS A 9 -11.50 -20.06 0.66
C HIS A 9 -12.46 -18.88 0.89
N LEU A 10 -12.31 -18.14 1.99
CA LEU A 10 -13.11 -16.94 2.24
C LEU A 10 -12.89 -15.88 1.16
N LEU A 11 -11.63 -15.63 0.79
CA LEU A 11 -11.26 -14.66 -0.24
C LEU A 11 -11.76 -15.09 -1.63
N GLU A 12 -11.66 -16.37 -1.98
CA GLU A 12 -12.19 -16.90 -3.26
C GLU A 12 -13.71 -16.70 -3.37
N ASN A 13 -14.45 -16.81 -2.25
CA ASN A 13 -15.89 -16.53 -2.23
C ASN A 13 -16.24 -15.05 -2.48
N GLU A 14 -15.32 -14.12 -2.21
CA GLU A 14 -15.51 -12.68 -2.42
C GLU A 14 -15.34 -12.27 -3.89
N THR A 15 -14.76 -13.13 -4.74
CA THR A 15 -14.49 -12.84 -6.17
C THR A 15 -15.74 -12.35 -6.91
N LYS A 16 -16.91 -12.93 -6.63
CA LYS A 16 -18.19 -12.53 -7.25
C LYS A 16 -18.59 -11.10 -6.87
N ILE A 17 -18.30 -10.68 -5.65
CA ILE A 17 -18.61 -9.33 -5.15
C ILE A 17 -17.69 -8.31 -5.84
N HIS A 18 -16.37 -8.58 -5.85
CA HIS A 18 -15.41 -7.72 -6.52
C HIS A 18 -15.67 -7.64 -8.03
N LEU A 19 -15.97 -8.77 -8.68
CA LEU A 19 -16.29 -8.81 -10.09
C LEU A 19 -17.50 -7.91 -10.41
N ALA A 20 -18.57 -7.99 -9.62
CA ALA A 20 -19.74 -7.14 -9.80
C ALA A 20 -19.42 -5.65 -9.60
N GLU A 21 -18.62 -5.32 -8.57
CA GLU A 21 -18.21 -3.94 -8.28
C GLU A 21 -17.37 -3.35 -9.42
N ILE A 22 -16.38 -4.09 -9.92
CA ILE A 22 -15.50 -3.67 -11.02
C ILE A 22 -16.32 -3.56 -12.32
N ARG A 23 -17.14 -4.55 -12.66
CA ARG A 23 -17.97 -4.53 -13.88
C ARG A 23 -18.92 -3.33 -13.88
N PHE A 24 -19.58 -3.04 -12.76
CA PHE A 24 -20.47 -1.89 -12.66
C PHE A 24 -19.72 -0.57 -12.88
N LEU A 25 -18.55 -0.41 -12.25
CA LEU A 25 -17.69 0.75 -12.42
C LEU A 25 -17.25 0.91 -13.88
N TYR A 26 -16.73 -0.16 -14.49
CA TYR A 26 -16.20 -0.12 -15.86
C TYR A 26 -17.30 0.16 -16.87
N GLN A 27 -18.50 -0.41 -16.71
CA GLN A 27 -19.65 -0.08 -17.58
C GLN A 27 -20.07 1.40 -17.47
N LYS A 28 -19.87 2.02 -16.31
CA LYS A 28 -20.11 3.46 -16.15
C LYS A 28 -19.05 4.26 -16.91
N LEU A 29 -17.77 3.92 -16.77
CA LEU A 29 -16.67 4.60 -17.46
C LEU A 29 -16.75 4.41 -18.98
N ASP A 30 -17.03 3.19 -19.44
CA ASP A 30 -17.24 2.83 -20.85
C ASP A 30 -18.28 3.74 -21.51
N ARG A 31 -19.44 3.94 -20.86
CA ARG A 31 -20.50 4.83 -21.36
C ARG A 31 -20.08 6.31 -21.39
N GLN A 32 -19.27 6.74 -20.44
CA GLN A 32 -18.79 8.13 -20.37
C GLN A 32 -17.73 8.43 -21.43
N LEU A 33 -16.92 7.43 -21.79
CA LEU A 33 -15.72 7.61 -22.62
C LEU A 33 -15.85 6.99 -24.02
N GLY A 34 -16.91 6.22 -24.29
CA GLY A 34 -17.07 5.48 -25.56
C GLY A 34 -16.13 4.28 -25.68
N LEU A 35 -15.81 3.62 -24.56
CA LEU A 35 -14.85 2.51 -24.48
C LEU A 35 -15.53 1.18 -24.14
N ASN A 36 -14.76 0.09 -24.08
CA ASN A 36 -15.27 -1.29 -23.89
C ASN A 36 -14.51 -2.08 -22.80
N GLY A 37 -13.90 -1.41 -21.83
CA GLY A 37 -13.09 -2.05 -20.79
C GLY A 37 -13.91 -3.02 -19.92
N ALA A 38 -15.22 -2.81 -19.77
CA ALA A 38 -16.08 -3.74 -19.06
C ALA A 38 -16.29 -5.09 -19.76
N ARG A 39 -15.78 -5.29 -20.99
CA ARG A 39 -15.81 -6.57 -21.70
C ARG A 39 -14.54 -7.39 -21.53
N VAL A 40 -13.43 -6.76 -21.15
CA VAL A 40 -12.14 -7.42 -20.92
C VAL A 40 -12.26 -8.41 -19.76
N PRO A 41 -11.72 -9.64 -19.86
CA PRO A 41 -11.64 -10.58 -18.74
C PRO A 41 -11.13 -9.93 -17.43
N ILE A 42 -11.72 -10.31 -16.29
CA ILE A 42 -11.26 -9.89 -14.97
C ILE A 42 -10.94 -11.15 -14.18
N THR A 43 -9.68 -11.30 -13.78
CA THR A 43 -9.16 -12.43 -13.03
C THR A 43 -8.72 -11.98 -11.63
N PHE A 44 -8.66 -12.95 -10.72
CA PHE A 44 -8.29 -12.72 -9.33
C PHE A 44 -7.20 -13.71 -8.91
N GLY A 45 -6.25 -13.24 -8.11
CA GLY A 45 -5.13 -14.03 -7.63
C GLY A 45 -4.72 -13.69 -6.22
N PHE A 46 -3.54 -14.16 -5.83
CA PHE A 46 -2.95 -13.96 -4.51
C PHE A 46 -1.54 -13.36 -4.61
N ASP A 47 -1.31 -12.48 -5.60
CA ASP A 47 -0.06 -11.77 -5.77
C ASP A 47 0.29 -11.01 -4.48
N THR A 48 1.56 -11.07 -4.07
CA THR A 48 2.02 -10.46 -2.81
C THR A 48 2.72 -9.12 -3.00
N ASP A 49 3.02 -8.75 -4.25
CA ASP A 49 3.79 -7.58 -4.62
C ASP A 49 3.05 -6.62 -5.56
N ARG A 50 1.83 -6.99 -5.99
CA ARG A 50 1.01 -6.24 -6.95
C ARG A 50 -0.46 -6.23 -6.51
N LEU A 51 -1.07 -5.04 -6.47
CA LEU A 51 -2.49 -4.89 -6.10
C LEU A 51 -3.41 -5.24 -7.27
N GLY A 52 -3.04 -4.77 -8.46
CA GLY A 52 -3.75 -5.04 -9.71
C GLY A 52 -2.84 -4.82 -10.91
N ALA A 53 -3.34 -5.23 -12.06
CA ALA A 53 -2.75 -4.95 -13.35
C ALA A 53 -3.79 -4.99 -14.46
N TYR A 54 -3.53 -4.21 -15.50
CA TYR A 54 -4.08 -4.44 -16.82
C TYR A 54 -2.98 -4.96 -17.76
N THR A 55 -3.27 -6.07 -18.43
CA THR A 55 -2.45 -6.66 -19.48
C THR A 55 -3.11 -6.37 -20.83
N PRO A 56 -2.49 -5.58 -21.72
CA PRO A 56 -3.04 -5.34 -23.05
C PRO A 56 -2.89 -6.58 -23.94
N GLY A 57 -3.88 -6.86 -24.78
CA GLY A 57 -3.92 -8.04 -25.66
C GLY A 57 -3.00 -7.97 -26.89
N PHE A 58 -1.73 -7.59 -26.71
CA PHE A 58 -0.74 -7.60 -27.79
C PHE A 58 0.09 -8.90 -27.75
N GLY A 59 0.25 -9.57 -28.90
CA GLY A 59 1.12 -10.74 -29.01
C GLY A 59 0.45 -12.05 -28.60
N GLN A 60 1.06 -12.78 -27.65
CA GLN A 60 0.56 -14.07 -27.16
C GLN A 60 -0.26 -13.95 -25.86
N ASP A 61 -0.27 -12.77 -25.23
CA ASP A 61 -0.97 -12.55 -23.96
C ASP A 61 -2.45 -12.27 -24.21
N GLU A 62 -3.32 -12.91 -23.43
CA GLU A 62 -4.74 -12.58 -23.42
C GLU A 62 -4.96 -11.25 -22.70
N GLU A 63 -5.77 -10.36 -23.28
CA GLU A 63 -6.12 -9.09 -22.65
C GLU A 63 -6.89 -9.37 -21.34
N GLU A 64 -6.42 -8.86 -20.21
CA GLU A 64 -7.09 -9.06 -18.94
C GLU A 64 -6.83 -7.92 -17.93
N PHE A 65 -7.76 -7.78 -16.99
CA PHE A 65 -7.51 -7.14 -15.71
C PHE A 65 -7.29 -8.21 -14.65
N HIS A 66 -6.25 -8.06 -13.84
CA HIS A 66 -5.95 -8.95 -12.72
C HIS A 66 -5.95 -8.17 -11.41
N PHE A 67 -6.54 -8.73 -10.34
CA PHE A 67 -6.50 -8.14 -9.00
C PHE A 67 -6.13 -9.16 -7.93
N SER A 68 -5.31 -8.75 -6.95
CA SER A 68 -4.94 -9.64 -5.85
C SER A 68 -5.90 -9.52 -4.66
N LEU A 69 -6.51 -10.66 -4.31
CA LEU A 69 -7.41 -10.81 -3.17
C LEU A 69 -6.71 -10.59 -1.83
N LEU A 70 -5.37 -10.69 -1.78
CA LEU A 70 -4.60 -10.36 -0.59
C LEU A 70 -4.69 -8.87 -0.21
N PHE A 71 -5.08 -8.01 -1.16
CA PHE A 71 -5.24 -6.58 -0.93
C PHE A 71 -6.71 -6.15 -0.95
N ILE A 72 -7.47 -6.59 -1.97
CA ILE A 72 -8.84 -6.10 -2.14
C ILE A 72 -9.87 -6.83 -1.26
N GLY A 73 -9.54 -8.02 -0.77
CA GLY A 73 -10.49 -8.87 -0.05
C GLY A 73 -10.94 -8.25 1.27
N TYR A 74 -12.20 -8.50 1.64
CA TYR A 74 -12.80 -7.98 2.87
C TYR A 74 -12.31 -8.73 4.11
N CYS A 75 -12.01 -10.02 3.98
CA CYS A 75 -11.54 -10.88 5.07
C CYS A 75 -10.06 -10.69 5.45
N VAL A 76 -9.30 -9.84 4.75
CA VAL A 76 -7.90 -9.59 5.12
C VAL A 76 -7.82 -8.74 6.39
N ALA A 77 -6.72 -8.84 7.14
CA ALA A 77 -6.59 -8.19 8.45
C ALA A 77 -6.72 -6.65 8.38
N LYS A 78 -6.42 -6.04 7.22
CA LYS A 78 -6.49 -4.60 6.97
C LYS A 78 -7.01 -4.36 5.55
N PRO A 79 -8.32 -4.52 5.32
CA PRO A 79 -8.87 -4.39 3.98
C PRO A 79 -8.74 -2.94 3.50
N LEU A 80 -8.58 -2.78 2.19
CA LEU A 80 -8.71 -1.47 1.55
C LEU A 80 -10.08 -0.86 1.87
N SER A 81 -10.11 0.46 2.09
CA SER A 81 -11.37 1.18 2.14
C SER A 81 -12.13 1.04 0.81
N LYS A 82 -13.44 1.28 0.82
CA LYS A 82 -14.22 1.24 -0.42
C LYS A 82 -13.67 2.23 -1.46
N ASP A 83 -13.34 3.44 -1.03
CA ASP A 83 -12.81 4.48 -1.92
C ASP A 83 -11.43 4.09 -2.48
N ASP A 84 -10.56 3.50 -1.67
CA ASP A 84 -9.26 3.00 -2.14
C ASP A 84 -9.40 1.83 -3.13
N ARG A 85 -10.39 0.93 -2.95
CA ARG A 85 -10.66 -0.12 -3.95
C ARG A 85 -11.17 0.45 -5.26
N ILE A 86 -12.11 1.39 -5.20
CA ILE A 86 -12.62 2.06 -6.40
C ILE A 86 -11.51 2.82 -7.11
N ASP A 87 -10.63 3.49 -6.37
CA ASP A 87 -9.45 4.15 -6.94
C ASP A 87 -8.51 3.16 -7.62
N LEU A 88 -8.20 2.01 -6.99
CA LEU A 88 -7.42 0.94 -7.60
C LEU A 88 -8.06 0.43 -8.90
N TYR A 89 -9.36 0.17 -8.92
CA TYR A 89 -10.02 -0.29 -10.14
C TYR A 89 -9.96 0.75 -11.26
N LYS A 90 -10.15 2.03 -10.93
CA LYS A 90 -9.98 3.13 -11.89
C LYS A 90 -8.53 3.23 -12.36
N HIS A 91 -7.56 3.04 -11.47
CA HIS A 91 -6.14 3.06 -11.83
C HIS A 91 -5.84 2.04 -12.92
N GLU A 92 -6.29 0.79 -12.76
CA GLU A 92 -6.11 -0.23 -13.80
C GLU A 92 -6.89 0.10 -15.07
N TYR A 93 -8.10 0.68 -14.94
CA TYR A 93 -8.84 1.16 -16.11
C TYR A 93 -8.11 2.30 -16.85
N ALA A 94 -7.35 3.15 -16.16
CA ALA A 94 -6.54 4.18 -16.80
C ALA A 94 -5.40 3.57 -17.64
N HIS A 95 -4.85 2.42 -17.24
CA HIS A 95 -3.94 1.64 -18.09
C HIS A 95 -4.67 1.14 -19.34
N TYR A 96 -5.88 0.59 -19.22
CA TYR A 96 -6.69 0.22 -20.37
C TYR A 96 -6.97 1.41 -21.31
N MET A 97 -7.34 2.57 -20.76
CA MET A 97 -7.56 3.79 -21.54
C MET A 97 -6.31 4.22 -22.32
N GLN A 98 -5.12 4.09 -21.74
CA GLN A 98 -3.87 4.47 -22.42
C GLN A 98 -3.66 3.71 -23.74
N TYR A 99 -4.10 2.45 -23.81
CA TYR A 99 -3.94 1.62 -25.01
C TYR A 99 -5.13 1.68 -25.98
N ASN A 100 -6.32 2.07 -25.49
CA ASN A 100 -7.57 1.95 -26.24
C ASN A 100 -8.24 3.30 -26.56
N MET A 101 -7.70 4.41 -26.07
CA MET A 101 -8.20 5.77 -26.33
C MET A 101 -7.20 6.56 -27.19
N ASP A 102 -7.70 7.45 -28.03
CA ASP A 102 -6.85 8.42 -28.73
C ASP A 102 -6.32 9.48 -27.75
N ILE A 103 -5.01 9.46 -27.47
CA ILE A 103 -4.35 10.33 -26.50
C ILE A 103 -3.75 11.54 -27.24
N PRO A 104 -4.15 12.79 -26.88
CA PRO A 104 -3.56 13.98 -27.50
C PRO A 104 -2.03 14.01 -27.36
N ASP A 105 -1.32 14.33 -28.45
CA ASP A 105 0.15 14.30 -28.53
C ASP A 105 0.87 15.05 -27.40
N LYS A 106 0.29 16.15 -26.93
CA LYS A 106 0.79 16.93 -25.80
C LYS A 106 0.89 16.14 -24.49
N TYR A 107 0.30 14.95 -24.40
CA TYR A 107 0.38 14.03 -23.26
C TYR A 107 1.21 12.77 -23.55
N ASN A 108 1.92 12.69 -24.69
CA ASN A 108 2.83 11.58 -25.03
C ASN A 108 4.31 11.88 -24.76
N TRP A 109 4.60 12.92 -23.98
CA TRP A 109 5.96 13.44 -23.76
C TRP A 109 6.83 12.60 -22.80
N GLN A 110 6.24 11.77 -21.94
CA GLN A 110 6.95 10.85 -21.06
C GLN A 110 6.49 9.40 -21.27
N PRO A 111 7.38 8.52 -21.79
CA PRO A 111 7.08 7.09 -21.91
C PRO A 111 7.18 6.38 -20.55
N GLY A 112 6.60 5.18 -20.47
CA GLY A 112 6.60 4.30 -19.31
C GLY A 112 5.20 3.82 -18.93
N ILE A 113 5.12 2.83 -18.04
CA ILE A 113 3.86 2.26 -17.54
C ILE A 113 3.01 3.36 -16.89
N HIS A 114 3.64 4.18 -16.04
CA HIS A 114 3.01 5.35 -15.43
C HIS A 114 3.43 6.65 -16.14
N GLY A 115 3.52 6.61 -17.46
CA GLY A 115 3.92 7.73 -18.32
C GLY A 115 2.92 8.90 -18.31
N SER A 116 3.20 9.92 -19.13
CA SER A 116 2.32 11.09 -19.22
C SER A 116 0.94 10.77 -19.79
N ALA A 117 0.85 9.80 -20.71
CA ALA A 117 -0.41 9.34 -21.30
C ALA A 117 -1.31 8.69 -20.25
N TRP A 118 -0.74 7.79 -19.44
CA TRP A 118 -1.42 7.17 -18.32
C TRP A 118 -1.96 8.20 -17.31
N LYS A 119 -1.12 9.17 -16.90
CA LYS A 119 -1.55 10.24 -15.98
C LYS A 119 -2.70 11.06 -16.54
N TYR A 120 -2.71 11.28 -17.85
CA TYR A 120 -3.82 11.94 -18.52
C TYR A 120 -5.09 11.10 -18.38
N CYS A 121 -5.04 9.79 -18.62
CA CYS A 121 -6.16 8.89 -18.35
C CYS A 121 -6.65 8.97 -16.90
N CYS A 122 -5.73 8.95 -15.91
CA CYS A 122 -6.09 9.13 -14.50
C CYS A 122 -6.87 10.41 -14.23
N SER A 123 -6.46 11.52 -14.86
CA SER A 123 -7.10 12.82 -14.70
C SER A 123 -8.55 12.85 -15.21
N LEU A 124 -8.86 12.07 -16.24
CA LEU A 124 -10.21 12.02 -16.83
C LEU A 124 -11.21 11.28 -15.94
N ILE A 125 -10.78 10.22 -15.26
CA ILE A 125 -11.66 9.35 -14.46
C ILE A 125 -11.54 9.58 -12.95
N GLY A 126 -10.63 10.46 -12.55
CA GLY A 126 -10.35 10.77 -11.17
C GLY A 126 -9.71 9.60 -10.41
N ALA A 127 -8.65 9.02 -10.99
CA ALA A 127 -7.81 7.99 -10.34
C ALA A 127 -6.53 8.62 -9.77
N ALA A 128 -5.99 8.09 -8.67
CA ALA A 128 -4.73 8.54 -8.12
C ALA A 128 -3.56 8.25 -9.10
N PRO A 129 -2.85 9.29 -9.58
CA PRO A 129 -1.79 9.14 -10.57
C PRO A 129 -0.43 8.82 -9.92
N THR A 130 -0.41 7.77 -9.08
CA THR A 130 0.70 7.36 -8.24
C THR A 130 1.13 5.92 -8.54
N PRO A 131 2.44 5.64 -8.71
CA PRO A 131 2.94 4.28 -8.95
C PRO A 131 3.00 3.42 -7.68
N TYR A 132 2.59 3.96 -6.53
CA TYR A 132 2.64 3.28 -5.23
C TYR A 132 1.33 3.49 -4.51
N TYR A 133 0.68 2.40 -4.10
CA TYR A 133 -0.49 2.50 -3.25
C TYR A 133 -0.10 3.06 -1.88
N LYS A 134 -0.84 4.08 -1.42
CA LYS A 134 -0.89 4.51 -0.02
C LYS A 134 -2.34 4.60 0.45
N ALA A 135 -2.59 4.10 1.66
CA ALA A 135 -3.91 4.15 2.26
C ALA A 135 -4.45 5.58 2.34
N GLY A 136 -5.69 5.77 1.87
CA GLY A 136 -6.37 7.06 1.81
C GLY A 136 -6.10 7.89 0.55
N GLU A 137 -5.35 7.40 -0.44
CA GLU A 137 -5.15 8.14 -1.70
C GLU A 137 -6.44 8.31 -2.50
N GLY A 138 -7.40 7.38 -2.38
CA GLY A 138 -8.72 7.51 -3.01
C GLY A 138 -9.57 8.64 -2.41
N LEU A 139 -9.22 9.14 -1.21
CA LEU A 139 -9.89 10.24 -0.52
C LEU A 139 -9.23 11.61 -0.82
N ILE A 140 -8.06 11.63 -1.44
CA ILE A 140 -7.30 12.86 -1.69
C ILE A 140 -7.76 13.48 -3.01
N LYS A 141 -8.07 14.79 -2.99
CA LYS A 141 -8.26 15.55 -4.23
C LYS A 141 -6.89 15.79 -4.87
N HIS A 142 -6.65 15.14 -6.01
CA HIS A 142 -5.41 15.30 -6.77
C HIS A 142 -5.42 16.58 -7.62
N ASP A 143 -4.30 17.31 -7.61
CA ASP A 143 -4.04 18.41 -8.53
C ASP A 143 -3.46 17.85 -9.83
N TYR A 144 -4.35 17.52 -10.78
CA TYR A 144 -3.96 16.90 -12.04
C TYR A 144 -3.11 17.82 -12.92
N ASP A 145 -3.32 19.14 -12.89
CA ASP A 145 -2.52 20.10 -13.65
C ASP A 145 -1.05 20.06 -13.24
N LYS A 146 -0.80 19.93 -11.93
CA LYS A 146 0.55 19.75 -11.40
C LYS A 146 1.13 18.39 -11.76
N VAL A 147 0.33 17.32 -11.69
CA VAL A 147 0.79 15.96 -11.97
C VAL A 147 1.17 15.76 -13.44
N LEU A 148 0.38 16.33 -14.36
CA LEU A 148 0.59 16.24 -15.81
C LEU A 148 1.86 16.95 -16.29
N LYS A 149 2.43 17.84 -15.48
CA LYS A 149 3.70 18.54 -15.77
C LYS A 149 4.92 17.92 -15.07
N LYS A 150 4.70 17.05 -14.08
CA LYS A 150 5.77 16.48 -13.24
C LYS A 150 6.38 15.24 -13.89
N LYS A 151 7.71 15.20 -14.08
CA LYS A 151 8.44 13.97 -14.49
C LYS A 151 8.40 12.93 -13.37
N ILE A 152 8.04 11.68 -13.71
CA ILE A 152 8.29 10.53 -12.83
C ILE A 152 9.72 10.02 -13.03
N THR A 153 10.41 9.73 -11.93
CA THR A 153 11.79 9.24 -11.93
C THR A 153 11.90 7.73 -12.19
N ASP A 154 10.87 6.95 -11.83
CA ASP A 154 10.84 5.49 -11.98
C ASP A 154 9.69 5.04 -12.91
N LYS A 155 10.03 4.54 -14.10
CA LYS A 155 9.11 4.43 -15.24
C LYS A 155 8.56 3.02 -15.49
N SER A 156 9.07 2.01 -14.78
CA SER A 156 8.84 0.59 -15.09
C SER A 156 8.17 -0.19 -13.96
N ILE A 157 7.76 0.45 -12.88
CA ILE A 157 7.16 -0.21 -11.72
C ILE A 157 5.63 -0.20 -11.88
N PRO A 158 4.92 -1.36 -11.92
CA PRO A 158 3.47 -1.47 -11.71
C PRO A 158 3.06 -0.96 -10.31
N ILE A 159 1.77 -0.74 -10.01
CA ILE A 159 1.42 -0.35 -8.62
C ILE A 159 1.93 -1.42 -7.65
N ARG A 160 2.87 -1.02 -6.79
CA ARG A 160 3.37 -1.86 -5.71
C ARG A 160 2.71 -1.49 -4.40
N ASP A 161 2.45 -2.50 -3.57
CA ASP A 161 2.04 -2.25 -2.19
C ASP A 161 3.22 -1.74 -1.37
N THR A 162 3.29 -0.41 -1.20
CA THR A 162 4.25 0.17 -0.24
C THR A 162 3.76 0.04 1.19
N TYR A 163 2.45 -0.12 1.42
CA TYR A 163 1.90 -0.22 2.76
C TYR A 163 2.35 -1.50 3.45
N SER A 164 2.17 -2.68 2.87
CA SER A 164 2.65 -3.93 3.51
C SER A 164 4.16 -3.96 3.63
N ARG A 165 4.92 -3.47 2.64
CA ARG A 165 6.39 -3.37 2.75
C ARG A 165 6.82 -2.40 3.84
N GLU A 166 6.15 -1.26 3.99
CA GLU A 166 6.39 -0.34 5.10
C GLU A 166 5.96 -0.96 6.44
N GLN A 167 4.87 -1.72 6.49
CA GLN A 167 4.47 -2.44 7.70
C GLN A 167 5.48 -3.52 8.06
N GLU A 168 5.95 -4.33 7.10
CA GLU A 168 6.99 -5.34 7.28
C GLU A 168 8.33 -4.71 7.67
N TYR A 169 8.73 -3.62 7.01
CA TYR A 169 9.91 -2.86 7.38
C TYR A 169 9.79 -2.30 8.79
N ARG A 170 8.64 -1.73 9.17
CA ARG A 170 8.37 -1.25 10.53
C ARG A 170 8.34 -2.41 11.52
N LYS A 171 7.75 -3.54 11.17
CA LYS A 171 7.67 -4.77 11.99
C LYS A 171 9.07 -5.30 12.25
N LYS A 172 9.89 -5.44 11.21
CA LYS A 172 11.30 -5.83 11.26
C LYS A 172 12.15 -4.84 12.06
N LYS A 173 11.94 -3.54 11.84
CA LYS A 173 12.62 -2.47 12.61
C LYS A 173 12.24 -2.50 14.10
N ASN A 174 10.98 -2.80 14.42
CA ASN A 174 10.48 -2.86 15.79
C ASN A 174 10.81 -4.20 16.48
N SER A 175 11.04 -5.28 15.72
CA SER A 175 11.47 -6.58 16.24
C SER A 175 12.99 -6.76 16.32
N THR A 176 13.76 -5.84 15.73
CA THR A 176 15.22 -5.80 15.87
C THR A 176 15.57 -5.32 17.28
N VAL A 177 16.20 -6.18 18.08
CA VAL A 177 16.64 -5.85 19.45
C VAL A 177 17.70 -4.76 19.39
N LYS A 178 17.51 -3.67 20.14
CA LYS A 178 18.45 -2.52 20.20
C LYS A 178 19.12 -2.29 21.54
N PHE A 179 18.78 -3.11 22.53
CA PHE A 179 19.31 -3.04 23.87
C PHE A 179 19.91 -4.39 24.23
N ASN A 180 20.85 -4.40 25.17
CA ASN A 180 21.44 -5.60 25.74
C ASN A 180 20.93 -5.82 27.16
N ILE A 181 21.06 -7.07 27.64
CA ILE A 181 20.88 -7.37 29.06
C ILE A 181 21.95 -6.61 29.84
N ASN A 182 21.56 -6.06 30.99
CA ASN A 182 22.33 -5.15 31.84
C ASN A 182 22.48 -3.71 31.30
N ASP A 183 21.85 -3.35 30.19
CA ASP A 183 21.79 -1.94 29.79
C ASP A 183 20.98 -1.13 30.82
N ASP A 184 21.49 0.06 31.14
CA ASP A 184 20.79 1.03 31.96
C ASP A 184 19.83 1.87 31.10
N VAL A 185 18.56 1.92 31.51
CA VAL A 185 17.52 2.73 30.86
C VAL A 185 16.90 3.70 31.85
N ASN A 186 16.40 4.83 31.36
CA ASN A 186 15.74 5.83 32.20
C ASN A 186 14.27 5.95 31.81
N HIS A 187 13.38 5.70 32.78
CA HIS A 187 11.94 5.82 32.60
C HIS A 187 11.41 7.08 33.32
N PRO A 188 10.68 7.98 32.63
CA PRO A 188 10.14 9.21 33.21
C PRO A 188 9.40 9.07 34.55
N LYS A 189 8.72 7.94 34.77
CA LYS A 189 7.99 7.65 36.01
C LYS A 189 8.78 6.83 37.04
N PHE A 190 9.70 5.97 36.60
CA PHE A 190 10.34 4.97 37.47
C PHE A 190 11.84 5.22 37.69
N GLY A 191 12.39 6.26 37.07
CA GLY A 191 13.80 6.60 37.18
C GLY A 191 14.71 5.66 36.41
N LYS A 192 15.93 5.47 36.91
CA LYS A 192 16.93 4.58 36.31
C LYS A 192 16.58 3.12 36.62
N GLY A 193 16.61 2.27 35.61
CA GLY A 193 16.42 0.83 35.76
C GLY A 193 17.35 0.06 34.83
N THR A 194 17.52 -1.23 35.11
CA THR A 194 18.46 -2.10 34.40
C THR A 194 17.68 -3.22 33.71
N ILE A 195 18.03 -3.53 32.46
CA ILE A 195 17.35 -4.56 31.68
C ILE A 195 17.80 -5.94 32.17
N GLU A 196 16.89 -6.75 32.69
CA GLU A 196 17.17 -8.13 33.14
C GLU A 196 16.88 -9.17 32.06
N HIS A 197 15.86 -8.94 31.22
CA HIS A 197 15.44 -9.89 30.21
C HIS A 197 14.88 -9.18 28.98
N ILE A 198 15.10 -9.78 27.81
CA ILE A 198 14.63 -9.29 26.52
C ILE A 198 13.78 -10.38 25.88
N GLU A 199 12.51 -10.08 25.67
CA GLU A 199 11.56 -10.95 24.99
C GLU A 199 11.35 -10.42 23.57
N GLN A 200 11.78 -11.20 22.57
CA GLN A 200 11.55 -10.88 21.16
C GLN A 200 10.18 -11.41 20.75
N LEU A 201 9.28 -10.50 20.41
CA LEU A 201 7.92 -10.80 19.97
C LEU A 201 7.80 -10.59 18.46
N GLU A 202 6.71 -11.11 17.88
CA GLU A 202 6.44 -10.91 16.47
C GLU A 202 6.09 -9.45 16.15
N GLY A 203 7.11 -8.65 15.80
CA GLY A 203 6.95 -7.23 15.45
C GLY A 203 7.18 -6.22 16.57
N SER A 204 7.66 -6.66 17.73
CA SER A 204 8.06 -5.80 18.85
C SER A 204 9.13 -6.48 19.69
N VAL A 205 9.78 -5.73 20.58
CA VAL A 205 10.66 -6.29 21.60
C VAL A 205 10.22 -5.73 22.94
N ARG A 206 10.03 -6.63 23.89
CA ARG A 206 9.59 -6.32 25.24
C ARG A 206 10.78 -6.47 26.18
N LEU A 207 11.12 -5.36 26.84
CA LEU A 207 12.20 -5.26 27.81
C LEU A 207 11.62 -5.46 29.20
N HIS A 208 12.19 -6.38 29.96
CA HIS A 208 11.90 -6.54 31.38
C HIS A 208 12.95 -5.73 32.14
N VAL A 209 12.52 -4.59 32.68
CA VAL A 209 13.40 -3.60 33.31
C VAL A 209 13.15 -3.58 34.81
N ARG A 210 14.22 -3.76 35.58
CA ARG A 210 14.21 -3.65 37.03
C ARG A 210 14.43 -2.21 37.46
N PHE A 211 13.52 -1.67 38.26
CA PHE A 211 13.61 -0.35 38.88
C PHE A 211 13.61 -0.54 40.40
N GLY A 212 14.78 -0.59 41.03
CA GLY A 212 14.89 -0.99 42.43
C GLY A 212 14.34 -2.41 42.62
N GLU A 213 13.30 -2.57 43.44
CA GLU A 213 12.64 -3.86 43.67
C GLU A 213 11.64 -4.26 42.56
N ASP A 214 11.17 -3.28 41.78
CA ASP A 214 10.06 -3.47 40.84
C ASP A 214 10.52 -3.95 39.45
N LEU A 215 9.93 -5.02 38.93
CA LEU A 215 10.11 -5.44 37.53
C LEU A 215 8.96 -4.90 36.66
N LYS A 216 9.27 -4.17 35.58
CA LYS A 216 8.29 -3.67 34.61
C LYS A 216 8.59 -4.18 33.20
N LYS A 217 7.53 -4.54 32.47
CA LYS A 217 7.60 -4.89 31.05
C LYS A 217 7.35 -3.65 30.20
N ILE A 218 8.34 -3.23 29.41
CA ILE A 218 8.29 -2.01 28.61
C ILE A 218 8.56 -2.35 27.15
N ASP A 219 7.81 -1.75 26.23
CA ASP A 219 8.07 -1.89 24.80
C ASP A 219 9.32 -1.07 24.40
N GLN A 220 10.29 -1.68 23.71
CA GLN A 220 11.52 -1.00 23.31
C GLN A 220 11.24 0.26 22.46
N LYS A 221 10.19 0.24 21.64
CA LYS A 221 9.83 1.35 20.75
C LYS A 221 9.43 2.56 21.58
N TRP A 222 8.70 2.33 22.67
CA TRP A 222 8.33 3.39 23.59
C TRP A 222 9.57 4.01 24.25
N LEU A 223 10.51 3.19 24.72
CA LEU A 223 11.76 3.66 25.34
C LEU A 223 12.62 4.47 24.35
N LEU A 224 12.78 3.99 23.11
CA LEU A 224 13.50 4.71 22.06
C LEU A 224 12.85 6.06 21.74
N GLN A 225 11.51 6.13 21.71
CA GLN A 225 10.78 7.38 21.49
C GLN A 225 10.90 8.35 22.67
N ALA A 226 10.84 7.84 23.90
CA ALA A 226 11.01 8.65 25.11
C ALA A 226 12.43 9.27 25.15
N ASN A 227 13.46 8.48 24.81
CA ASN A 227 14.85 8.96 24.77
C ASN A 227 15.08 9.99 23.64
N LEU A 228 14.48 9.80 22.47
CA LEU A 228 14.57 10.77 21.36
C LEU A 228 13.89 12.11 21.70
N LYS A 229 12.73 12.10 22.39
CA LYS A 229 12.08 13.33 22.86
C LYS A 229 12.93 14.09 23.88
N LYS A 230 13.69 13.37 24.72
CA LYS A 230 14.62 13.97 25.68
C LYS A 230 15.82 14.62 24.97
N ALA A 231 16.35 13.99 23.91
CA ALA A 231 17.45 14.54 23.11
C ALA A 231 17.02 15.76 22.27
N GLY A 232 15.77 15.79 21.77
CA GLY A 232 15.20 16.93 21.05
C GLY A 232 14.85 18.13 21.94
N ALA A 233 14.66 17.93 23.24
CA ALA A 233 14.40 18.99 24.21
C ALA A 233 15.67 19.70 24.69
N SER A 234 16.86 19.28 24.22
CA SER A 234 18.16 19.84 24.61
C SER A 234 18.79 20.74 23.53
N ARG A 235 17.97 21.42 22.71
CA ARG A 235 18.43 22.47 21.77
C ARG A 235 17.60 23.75 21.90
N HIS A 236 17.66 24.35 23.08
CA HIS A 236 17.50 25.76 23.42
C HIS A 236 18.06 25.80 24.85
N ILE A 237 19.19 26.43 25.18
CA ILE A 237 19.75 27.74 24.83
C ILE A 237 21.28 27.58 24.70
#